data_AF-A1ATC1-F1
#
_entry.id   AF-A1ATC1-F1
#
_cell.length_a   1.000
_cell.length_b   1.000
_cell.length_c   1.000
_cell.angle_alpha   90.00
_cell.angle_beta   90.00
_cell.angle_gamma   90.00
#
_symmetry.space_group_name_H-M   'P 1'
#
loop_
_entity.id
_entity.type
_entity.pdbx_description
1 polymer ?
#
loop_
_entity_poly.entity_id
_entity_poly.type
_entity_poly.pdbx_seq_one_letter_code
_entity_poly.pdbx_strand_id
1 'polypeptide(L)'
;MALSATEIADLRTARNLLENPGLAARLSSLVGAPIEAGFRRLPESLHGAIIAAARKSIEKALAVALLTMDRDGCGGEASNWWHKVAVGATGATGGVFGLSALAIELPVSTAIMLRSIADIARSQGEDLRHPDARLQCLQVLALGGQSKGDDPAEAGYFAARAALAKAVSEAAEHLARKGLTRKGAPALVRLITQVAARFSVVVSQKAAAQAVPVLGALGGAAINALFIDHFQDMGRGHFIIRRLERIHGHEEVRRMYGELG
;
A
#
# COMPACT_ATOMS: atom_id res chain seq x y z
N MET A 1 8.64 -26.48 12.46
CA MET A 1 9.83 -26.91 11.68
C MET A 1 10.77 -25.72 11.61
N ALA A 2 12.08 -25.93 11.61
CA ALA A 2 13.02 -24.81 11.42
C ALA A 2 12.96 -24.33 9.97
N LEU A 3 13.06 -23.01 9.75
CA LEU A 3 13.13 -22.43 8.41
C LEU A 3 14.41 -22.91 7.70
N SER A 4 14.29 -23.22 6.41
CA SER A 4 15.42 -23.48 5.53
C SER A 4 16.26 -22.21 5.27
N ALA A 5 17.48 -22.37 4.78
CA ALA A 5 18.37 -21.23 4.48
C ALA A 5 17.74 -20.24 3.48
N THR A 6 17.00 -20.74 2.49
CA THR A 6 16.27 -19.91 1.52
C THR A 6 15.13 -19.15 2.18
N GLU A 7 14.38 -19.78 3.08
CA GLU A 7 13.30 -19.13 3.82
C GLU A 7 13.82 -18.06 4.80
N ILE A 8 14.99 -18.27 5.39
CA ILE A 8 15.68 -17.26 6.20
C ILE A 8 16.10 -16.06 5.34
N ALA A 9 16.63 -16.30 4.13
CA ALA A 9 16.99 -15.23 3.20
C ALA A 9 15.75 -14.43 2.74
N ASP A 10 14.65 -15.13 2.46
CA ASP A 10 13.37 -14.51 2.14
C ASP A 10 12.82 -13.70 3.33
N LEU A 11 12.89 -14.24 4.55
CA LEU A 11 12.47 -13.54 5.76
C LEU A 11 13.29 -12.27 6.01
N ARG A 12 14.61 -12.32 5.79
CA ARG A 12 15.49 -11.14 5.86
C ARG A 12 15.14 -10.12 4.78
N THR A 13 14.86 -10.58 3.56
CA THR A 13 14.40 -9.71 2.47
C THR A 13 13.08 -9.04 2.84
N ALA A 14 12.13 -9.79 3.39
CA ALA A 14 10.85 -9.26 3.83
C ALA A 14 11.03 -8.22 4.94
N ARG A 15 11.86 -8.51 5.95
CA ARG A 15 12.17 -7.56 7.02
C ARG A 15 12.77 -6.27 6.48
N ASN A 16 13.78 -6.37 5.61
CA ASN A 16 14.37 -5.20 4.99
C ASN A 16 13.30 -4.39 4.27
N LEU A 17 12.52 -4.98 3.37
CA LEU A 17 11.47 -4.24 2.63
C LEU A 17 10.43 -3.57 3.54
N LEU A 18 10.06 -4.22 4.65
CA LEU A 18 8.99 -3.76 5.55
C LEU A 18 9.45 -2.74 6.61
N GLU A 19 10.71 -2.81 7.04
CA GLU A 19 11.29 -1.93 8.07
C GLU A 19 12.22 -0.85 7.48
N ASN A 20 12.47 -0.91 6.16
CA ASN A 20 13.28 0.07 5.43
C ASN A 20 12.73 1.50 5.51
N PRO A 21 13.55 2.51 5.17
CA PRO A 21 13.16 3.92 5.28
C PRO A 21 11.83 4.17 4.58
N GLY A 22 10.87 4.70 5.34
CA GLY A 22 9.55 5.02 4.82
C GLY A 22 9.60 6.01 3.65
N LEU A 23 8.48 6.19 2.94
CA LEU A 23 8.42 7.02 1.73
C LEU A 23 9.00 8.43 1.94
N ALA A 24 8.81 9.02 3.12
CA ALA A 24 9.39 10.33 3.45
C ALA A 24 10.92 10.38 3.33
N ALA A 25 11.63 9.33 3.75
CA ALA A 25 13.08 9.27 3.62
C ALA A 25 13.49 9.14 2.15
N ARG A 26 12.82 8.25 1.37
CA ARG A 26 13.08 8.06 -0.07
C ARG A 26 12.86 9.35 -0.88
N LEU A 27 11.78 10.06 -0.58
CA LEU A 27 11.47 11.34 -1.21
C LEU A 27 12.47 12.43 -0.78
N SER A 28 12.87 12.49 0.48
CA SER A 28 13.88 13.46 0.95
C SER A 28 15.23 13.22 0.28
N SER A 29 15.64 11.95 0.07
CA SER A 29 16.87 11.63 -0.67
C SER A 29 16.80 12.02 -2.15
N LEU A 30 15.61 11.97 -2.77
CA LEU A 30 15.42 12.39 -4.16
C LEU A 30 15.44 13.91 -4.32
N VAL A 31 14.76 14.62 -3.41
CA VAL A 31 14.52 16.07 -3.51
C VAL A 31 15.64 16.88 -2.85
N GLY A 32 16.49 16.25 -2.03
CA GLY A 32 17.61 16.91 -1.34
C GLY A 32 17.16 17.86 -0.22
N ALA A 33 15.91 17.77 0.23
CA ALA A 33 15.34 18.61 1.27
C ALA A 33 14.40 17.80 2.18
N PRO A 34 14.28 18.16 3.47
CA PRO A 34 13.39 17.47 4.39
C PRO A 34 11.93 17.68 3.99
N ILE A 35 11.15 16.60 3.91
CA ILE A 35 9.71 16.67 3.57
C ILE A 35 8.92 17.58 4.52
N GLU A 36 9.35 17.72 5.78
CA GLU A 36 8.72 18.64 6.73
C GLU A 36 8.68 20.09 6.20
N ALA A 37 9.66 20.50 5.40
CA ALA A 37 9.68 21.84 4.80
C ALA A 37 8.59 22.03 3.73
N GLY A 38 8.20 20.95 3.03
CA GLY A 38 7.06 20.94 2.11
C GLY A 38 5.73 20.98 2.86
N PHE A 39 5.62 20.25 3.98
CA PHE A 39 4.42 20.26 4.83
C PHE A 39 4.08 21.64 5.39
N ARG A 40 5.08 22.42 5.84
CA ARG A 40 4.85 23.79 6.34
C ARG A 40 4.27 24.74 5.30
N ARG A 41 4.40 24.39 4.01
CA ARG A 41 3.87 25.17 2.88
C ARG A 41 2.53 24.66 2.37
N LEU A 42 2.02 23.52 2.87
CA LEU A 42 0.70 23.02 2.50
C LEU A 42 -0.39 23.77 3.29
N PRO A 43 -1.30 24.51 2.63
CA PRO A 43 -2.46 25.10 3.30
C PRO A 43 -3.26 24.08 4.11
N GLU A 44 -3.81 24.48 5.25
CA GLU A 44 -4.66 23.62 6.10
C GLU A 44 -5.88 23.09 5.35
N SER A 45 -6.44 23.87 4.42
CA SER A 45 -7.55 23.46 3.55
C SER A 45 -7.24 22.22 2.69
N LEU A 46 -5.96 21.91 2.48
CA LEU A 46 -5.53 20.75 1.69
C LEU A 46 -5.55 19.45 2.49
N HIS A 47 -5.43 19.50 3.81
CA HIS A 47 -5.45 18.28 4.64
C HIS A 47 -6.77 17.53 4.48
N GLY A 48 -7.91 18.25 4.50
CA GLY A 48 -9.23 17.66 4.27
C GLY A 48 -9.36 17.04 2.87
N ALA A 49 -8.81 17.70 1.84
CA ALA A 49 -8.83 17.19 0.47
C ALA A 49 -7.98 15.92 0.32
N ILE A 50 -6.81 15.85 0.97
CA ILE A 50 -5.95 14.66 0.97
C ILE A 50 -6.64 13.47 1.64
N ILE A 51 -7.26 13.68 2.81
CA ILE A 51 -8.01 12.63 3.51
C ILE A 51 -9.17 12.12 2.65
N ALA A 52 -9.92 13.04 2.03
CA ALA A 52 -11.02 12.67 1.15
C ALA A 52 -10.53 11.89 -0.09
N ALA A 53 -9.44 12.34 -0.72
CA ALA A 53 -8.83 11.66 -1.87
C ALA A 53 -8.30 10.27 -1.48
N ALA A 54 -7.64 10.14 -0.33
CA ALA A 54 -7.16 8.88 0.21
C ALA A 54 -8.32 7.91 0.43
N ARG A 55 -9.39 8.33 1.12
CA ARG A 55 -10.60 7.53 1.31
C ARG A 55 -11.21 7.07 -0.01
N LYS A 56 -11.41 7.98 -0.96
CA LYS A 56 -11.95 7.65 -2.30
C LYS A 56 -11.05 6.66 -3.05
N SER A 57 -9.74 6.77 -2.87
CA SER A 57 -8.77 5.86 -3.47
C SER A 57 -8.87 4.45 -2.88
N ILE A 58 -9.01 4.34 -1.56
CA ILE A 58 -9.22 3.05 -0.89
C ILE A 58 -10.58 2.43 -1.26
N GLU A 59 -11.65 3.22 -1.37
CA GLU A 59 -12.95 2.76 -1.86
C GLU A 59 -12.84 2.21 -3.29
N LYS A 60 -12.14 2.94 -4.17
CA LYS A 60 -11.89 2.49 -5.55
C LYS A 60 -11.04 1.23 -5.60
N ALA A 61 -9.99 1.16 -4.79
CA ALA A 61 -9.11 0.00 -4.67
C ALA A 61 -9.91 -1.23 -4.20
N LEU A 62 -10.72 -1.10 -3.15
CA LEU A 62 -11.60 -2.18 -2.69
C LEU A 62 -12.55 -2.63 -3.81
N ALA A 63 -13.16 -1.70 -4.55
CA ALA A 63 -14.03 -2.06 -5.67
C ALA A 63 -13.27 -2.87 -6.74
N VAL A 64 -12.03 -2.49 -7.08
CA VAL A 64 -11.17 -3.26 -7.98
C VAL A 64 -10.85 -4.64 -7.39
N ALA A 65 -10.47 -4.71 -6.12
CA ALA A 65 -10.16 -5.97 -5.45
C ALA A 65 -11.34 -6.95 -5.51
N LEU A 66 -12.55 -6.46 -5.24
CA LEU A 66 -13.74 -7.28 -5.18
C LEU A 66 -14.26 -7.69 -6.56
N LEU A 67 -14.18 -6.81 -7.56
CA LEU A 67 -14.84 -7.02 -8.86
C LEU A 67 -13.94 -7.65 -9.91
N THR A 68 -12.61 -7.49 -9.83
CA THR A 68 -11.71 -7.90 -10.92
C THR A 68 -10.70 -8.97 -10.53
N MET A 69 -10.28 -9.05 -9.26
CA MET A 69 -9.14 -9.92 -8.88
C MET A 69 -9.47 -11.41 -8.78
N ASP A 70 -10.76 -11.76 -8.68
CA ASP A 70 -11.27 -13.13 -8.68
C ASP A 70 -11.16 -13.79 -10.07
N ARG A 71 -11.28 -12.97 -11.13
CA ARG A 71 -11.46 -13.42 -12.52
C ARG A 71 -10.17 -13.63 -13.29
N ASP A 72 -9.03 -13.20 -12.73
CA ASP A 72 -7.72 -13.31 -13.36
C ASP A 72 -7.11 -14.73 -13.26
N GLY A 73 -7.87 -15.72 -12.76
CA GLY A 73 -7.47 -17.14 -12.71
C GLY A 73 -7.48 -17.88 -14.07
N CYS A 74 -7.82 -17.20 -15.16
CA CYS A 74 -7.78 -17.74 -16.52
C CYS A 74 -6.55 -17.23 -17.28
N GLY A 75 -5.36 -17.78 -16.98
CA GLY A 75 -4.24 -17.94 -17.92
C GLY A 75 -3.73 -16.74 -18.73
N GLY A 76 -3.98 -15.50 -18.33
CA GLY A 76 -3.40 -14.33 -18.98
C GLY A 76 -2.02 -14.04 -18.40
N GLU A 77 -0.97 -14.15 -19.23
CA GLU A 77 0.38 -13.70 -18.88
C GLU A 77 0.32 -12.30 -18.25
N ALA A 78 1.10 -12.11 -17.19
CA ALA A 78 1.26 -10.83 -16.51
C ALA A 78 1.44 -9.74 -17.58
N SER A 79 0.47 -8.82 -17.65
CA SER A 79 0.47 -7.69 -18.58
C SER A 79 1.54 -6.68 -18.13
N ASN A 80 2.80 -7.12 -18.21
CA ASN A 80 3.98 -6.46 -17.64
C ASN A 80 4.39 -5.21 -18.42
N TRP A 81 3.71 -4.87 -19.51
CA TRP A 81 4.14 -3.82 -20.43
C TRP A 81 3.13 -2.68 -20.65
N TRP A 82 1.82 -2.96 -20.69
CA TRP A 82 0.81 -1.91 -20.92
C TRP A 82 0.65 -0.95 -19.72
N HIS A 83 0.98 -1.38 -18.51
CA HIS A 83 0.88 -0.55 -17.31
C HIS A 83 2.04 0.45 -17.14
N LYS A 84 3.23 0.20 -17.71
CA LYS A 84 4.34 1.16 -17.69
C LYS A 84 4.09 2.36 -18.61
N VAL A 85 3.35 2.17 -19.71
CA VAL A 85 2.98 3.24 -20.65
C VAL A 85 1.82 4.10 -20.13
N ALA A 86 0.84 3.50 -19.43
CA ALA A 86 -0.27 4.23 -18.83
C ALA A 86 0.15 5.12 -17.63
N VAL A 87 1.21 4.74 -16.90
CA VAL A 87 1.79 5.55 -15.82
C VAL A 87 2.66 6.70 -16.38
N GLY A 88 3.32 6.51 -17.52
CA GLY A 88 4.02 7.59 -18.22
C GLY A 88 3.10 8.70 -18.73
N ALA A 89 1.89 8.36 -19.19
CA ALA A 89 0.92 9.33 -19.70
C ALA A 89 0.19 10.12 -18.59
N THR A 90 0.03 9.56 -17.39
CA THR A 90 -0.63 10.24 -16.26
C THR A 90 0.28 11.21 -15.50
N GLY A 91 1.61 11.12 -15.71
CA GLY A 91 2.57 12.10 -15.19
C GLY A 91 2.62 13.44 -15.96
N ALA A 92 2.15 13.47 -17.21
CA ALA A 92 2.27 14.65 -18.09
C ALA A 92 1.19 15.72 -17.86
N THR A 93 0.04 15.40 -17.26
CA THR A 93 -1.02 16.38 -16.97
C THR A 93 -0.92 16.99 -15.56
N GLY A 94 -0.10 16.42 -14.67
CA GLY A 94 0.03 16.88 -13.28
C GLY A 94 0.87 18.13 -13.07
N GLY A 95 1.68 18.54 -14.06
CA GLY A 95 2.61 19.67 -13.93
C GLY A 95 1.97 21.06 -13.95
N VAL A 96 0.72 21.19 -14.44
CA VAL A 96 0.03 22.49 -14.60
C VAL A 96 -1.31 22.61 -13.84
N PHE A 97 -1.85 21.52 -13.27
CA PHE A 97 -3.17 21.52 -12.59
C PHE A 97 -3.12 21.36 -11.05
N GLY A 98 -1.94 21.19 -10.44
CA GLY A 98 -1.81 21.15 -8.98
C GLY A 98 -2.69 20.08 -8.29
N LEU A 99 -3.09 20.31 -7.04
CA LEU A 99 -3.87 19.35 -6.21
C LEU A 99 -5.20 18.87 -6.80
N SER A 100 -5.76 19.56 -7.79
CA SER A 100 -6.97 19.09 -8.48
C SER A 100 -6.69 17.81 -9.27
N ALA A 101 -5.46 17.63 -9.75
CA ALA A 101 -5.00 16.39 -10.35
C ALA A 101 -4.94 15.26 -9.33
N LEU A 102 -4.52 15.51 -8.08
CA LEU A 102 -4.39 14.48 -7.04
C LEU A 102 -5.73 13.77 -6.75
N ALA A 103 -6.85 14.48 -6.78
CA ALA A 103 -8.18 13.92 -6.52
C ALA A 103 -8.64 12.88 -7.57
N ILE A 104 -8.05 12.89 -8.76
CA ILE A 104 -8.34 11.97 -9.87
C ILE A 104 -7.18 10.98 -10.06
N GLU A 105 -5.95 11.47 -10.03
CA GLU A 105 -4.71 10.71 -10.16
C GLU A 105 -4.60 9.67 -9.05
N LEU A 106 -4.85 10.05 -7.79
CA LEU A 106 -4.66 9.15 -6.66
C LEU A 106 -5.59 7.91 -6.71
N PRO A 107 -6.91 8.02 -6.95
CA PRO A 107 -7.74 6.81 -7.06
C PRO A 107 -7.33 5.89 -8.21
N VAL A 108 -6.87 6.44 -9.33
CA VAL A 108 -6.42 5.67 -10.50
C VAL A 108 -5.09 4.98 -10.20
N SER A 109 -4.09 5.73 -9.72
CA SER A 109 -2.78 5.20 -9.35
C SER A 109 -2.91 4.15 -8.25
N THR A 110 -3.81 4.34 -7.28
CA THR A 110 -4.06 3.36 -6.20
C THR A 110 -4.69 2.08 -6.73
N ALA A 111 -5.62 2.16 -7.67
CA ALA A 111 -6.20 0.98 -8.32
C ALA A 111 -5.15 0.18 -9.12
N ILE A 112 -4.28 0.86 -9.87
CA ILE A 112 -3.19 0.23 -10.63
C ILE A 112 -2.19 -0.44 -9.67
N MET A 113 -1.78 0.28 -8.63
CA MET A 113 -0.88 -0.21 -7.60
C MET A 113 -1.45 -1.44 -6.88
N LEU A 114 -2.74 -1.43 -6.55
CA LEU A 114 -3.40 -2.59 -5.95
C LEU A 114 -3.37 -3.81 -6.88
N ARG A 115 -3.53 -3.62 -8.20
CA ARG A 115 -3.40 -4.71 -9.18
C ARG A 115 -1.99 -5.28 -9.21
N SER A 116 -0.97 -4.41 -9.14
CA SER A 116 0.42 -4.86 -9.01
C SER A 116 0.69 -5.63 -7.70
N ILE A 117 0.09 -5.19 -6.59
CA ILE A 117 0.18 -5.88 -5.29
C ILE A 117 -0.49 -7.26 -5.38
N ALA A 118 -1.61 -7.37 -6.08
CA ALA A 118 -2.28 -8.64 -6.33
C ALA A 118 -1.43 -9.62 -7.15
N ASP A 119 -0.69 -9.13 -8.16
CA ASP A 119 0.24 -9.96 -8.91
C ASP A 119 1.40 -10.47 -8.04
N ILE A 120 1.92 -9.61 -7.15
CA ILE A 120 2.91 -10.00 -6.13
C ILE A 120 2.32 -11.08 -5.21
N ALA A 121 1.09 -10.89 -4.71
CA ALA A 121 0.39 -11.86 -3.87
C ALA A 121 0.32 -13.25 -4.54
N ARG A 122 -0.09 -13.30 -5.81
CA ARG A 122 -0.13 -14.55 -6.60
C ARG A 122 1.25 -15.19 -6.73
N SER A 123 2.29 -14.40 -6.99
CA SER A 123 3.68 -14.91 -7.07
C SER A 123 4.16 -15.57 -5.77
N GLN A 124 3.56 -15.18 -4.63
CA GLN A 124 3.84 -15.74 -3.31
C GLN A 124 2.85 -16.87 -2.93
N GLY A 125 1.99 -17.27 -3.86
CA GLY A 125 1.05 -18.39 -3.69
C GLY A 125 -0.28 -18.02 -3.02
N GLU A 126 -0.67 -16.74 -2.99
CA GLU A 126 -2.02 -16.35 -2.56
C GLU A 126 -3.07 -16.68 -3.62
N ASP A 127 -4.22 -17.17 -3.17
CA ASP A 127 -5.37 -17.43 -4.02
C ASP A 127 -6.41 -16.30 -3.88
N LEU A 128 -6.43 -15.41 -4.87
CA LEU A 128 -7.32 -14.23 -4.88
C LEU A 128 -8.80 -14.54 -5.10
N ARG A 129 -9.18 -15.80 -5.31
CA ARG A 129 -10.58 -16.23 -5.19
C ARG A 129 -11.07 -16.11 -3.75
N HIS A 130 -10.17 -16.16 -2.77
CA HIS A 130 -10.53 -15.95 -1.37
C HIS A 130 -10.64 -14.44 -1.05
N PRO A 131 -11.74 -14.00 -0.39
CA PRO A 131 -11.88 -12.61 0.04
C PRO A 131 -10.76 -12.14 0.96
N ASP A 132 -10.24 -13.00 1.86
CA ASP A 132 -9.11 -12.64 2.73
C ASP A 132 -7.91 -12.16 1.89
N ALA A 133 -7.42 -12.96 0.94
CA ALA A 133 -6.28 -12.61 0.10
C ALA A 133 -6.45 -11.27 -0.63
N ARG A 134 -7.66 -10.98 -1.13
CA ARG A 134 -8.00 -9.68 -1.74
C ARG A 134 -7.92 -8.52 -0.75
N LEU A 135 -8.39 -8.71 0.48
CA LEU A 135 -8.31 -7.70 1.53
C LEU A 135 -6.89 -7.50 2.08
N GLN A 136 -6.04 -8.53 2.03
CA GLN A 136 -4.62 -8.39 2.37
C GLN A 136 -3.89 -7.51 1.35
N CYS A 137 -4.25 -7.59 0.06
CA CYS A 137 -3.75 -6.64 -0.94
C CYS A 137 -4.10 -5.19 -0.58
N LEU A 138 -5.30 -4.96 -0.05
CA LEU A 138 -5.72 -3.63 0.43
C LEU A 138 -4.98 -3.23 1.72
N GLN A 139 -4.74 -4.18 2.63
CA GLN A 139 -4.00 -3.95 3.87
C GLN A 139 -2.60 -3.39 3.63
N VAL A 140 -1.92 -3.83 2.55
CA VAL A 140 -0.59 -3.30 2.16
C VAL A 140 -0.57 -1.77 2.05
N LEU A 141 -1.66 -1.15 1.60
CA LEU A 141 -1.76 0.31 1.48
C LEU A 141 -1.71 1.04 2.83
N ALA A 142 -1.99 0.34 3.92
CA ALA A 142 -1.93 0.87 5.27
C ALA A 142 -0.61 0.56 5.99
N LEU A 143 0.16 -0.43 5.52
CA LEU A 143 1.44 -0.77 6.12
C LEU A 143 2.53 0.26 5.82
N GLY A 144 2.38 1.00 4.71
CA GLY A 144 3.38 1.98 4.29
C GLY A 144 3.40 3.30 5.07
N GLY A 145 2.42 3.53 5.97
CA GLY A 145 2.30 4.76 6.76
C GLY A 145 2.87 4.60 8.15
N GLN A 146 4.16 4.91 8.33
CA GLN A 146 4.72 5.06 9.68
C GLN A 146 4.13 6.33 10.32
N SER A 147 3.45 6.16 11.45
CA SER A 147 3.04 7.29 12.29
C SER A 147 4.25 7.73 13.11
N LYS A 148 4.48 9.04 13.22
CA LYS A 148 5.40 9.62 14.20
C LYS A 148 4.77 9.47 15.60
N GLY A 149 4.88 8.29 16.19
CA GLY A 149 4.63 8.06 17.61
C GLY A 149 5.94 7.63 18.25
N ASP A 150 6.29 8.22 19.40
CA ASP A 150 7.55 8.04 20.13
C ASP A 150 7.70 6.63 20.76
N ASP A 151 6.93 5.63 20.32
CA ASP A 151 7.04 4.25 20.80
C ASP A 151 7.57 3.33 19.67
N PRO A 152 8.85 2.89 19.75
CA PRO A 152 9.41 1.92 18.82
C PRO A 152 8.63 0.60 18.76
N ALA A 153 7.86 0.27 19.80
CA ALA A 153 7.00 -0.92 19.83
C ALA A 153 5.74 -0.78 18.95
N GLU A 154 5.27 0.44 18.69
CA GLU A 154 4.10 0.72 17.83
C GLU A 154 4.47 0.98 16.35
N ALA A 155 5.76 1.17 16.05
CA ALA A 155 6.23 1.61 14.73
C ALA A 155 6.48 0.47 13.71
N GLY A 156 6.59 -0.78 14.17
CA GLY A 156 6.99 -1.90 13.33
C GLY A 156 5.88 -2.53 12.48
N TYR A 157 6.25 -3.28 11.46
CA TYR A 157 5.34 -3.96 10.54
C TYR A 157 4.26 -4.80 11.26
N PHE A 158 4.66 -5.60 12.27
CA PHE A 158 3.72 -6.45 12.99
C PHE A 158 2.72 -5.66 13.84
N ALA A 159 3.09 -4.48 14.35
CA ALA A 159 2.18 -3.60 15.07
C ALA A 159 1.14 -2.99 14.11
N ALA A 160 1.58 -2.47 12.97
CA ALA A 160 0.70 -1.95 11.92
C ALA A 160 -0.27 -3.01 11.40
N ARG A 161 0.22 -4.25 11.19
CA ARG A 161 -0.61 -5.38 10.76
C ARG A 161 -1.61 -5.81 11.83
N ALA A 162 -1.20 -5.88 13.10
CA ALA A 162 -2.09 -6.22 14.22
C ALA A 162 -3.22 -5.20 14.38
N ALA A 163 -2.93 -3.90 14.23
CA ALA A 163 -3.92 -2.84 14.32
C ALA A 163 -5.08 -2.96 13.31
N LEU A 164 -4.82 -3.62 12.16
CA LEU A 164 -5.78 -3.81 11.08
C LEU A 164 -6.42 -5.21 11.06
N ALA A 165 -5.84 -6.18 11.77
CA ALA A 165 -6.21 -7.59 11.68
C ALA A 165 -7.71 -7.82 11.90
N LYS A 166 -8.28 -7.24 12.95
CA LYS A 166 -9.71 -7.37 13.27
C LYS A 166 -10.60 -6.84 12.16
N ALA A 167 -10.31 -5.66 11.60
CA ALA A 167 -11.13 -5.07 10.54
C ALA A 167 -11.04 -5.87 9.22
N VAL A 168 -9.86 -6.42 8.92
CA VAL A 168 -9.67 -7.31 7.76
C VAL A 168 -10.45 -8.62 7.94
N SER A 169 -10.34 -9.27 9.10
CA SER A 169 -11.06 -10.51 9.39
C SER A 169 -12.58 -10.34 9.35
N GLU A 170 -13.11 -9.29 10.01
CA GLU A 170 -14.55 -8.99 9.99
C GLU A 170 -15.06 -8.73 8.56
N ALA A 171 -14.27 -8.02 7.74
CA ALA A 171 -14.60 -7.77 6.34
C ALA A 171 -14.55 -9.05 5.49
N ALA A 172 -13.55 -9.91 5.70
CA ALA A 172 -13.42 -11.19 5.00
C ALA A 172 -14.60 -12.12 5.32
N GLU A 173 -14.95 -12.26 6.60
CA GLU A 173 -16.10 -13.04 7.05
C GLU A 173 -17.43 -12.51 6.48
N HIS A 174 -17.58 -11.18 6.45
CA HIS A 174 -18.76 -10.56 5.87
C HIS A 174 -18.91 -10.91 4.39
N LEU A 175 -17.82 -10.82 3.62
CA LEU A 175 -17.80 -11.14 2.19
C LEU A 175 -18.06 -12.63 1.96
N ALA A 176 -17.49 -13.52 2.78
CA ALA A 176 -17.71 -14.95 2.69
C ALA A 176 -19.17 -15.35 2.96
N ARG A 177 -19.84 -14.70 3.92
CA ARG A 177 -21.22 -15.04 4.31
C ARG A 177 -22.30 -14.38 3.46
N LYS A 178 -22.09 -13.13 3.02
CA LYS A 178 -23.14 -12.29 2.40
C LYS A 178 -22.86 -11.92 0.95
N GLY A 179 -21.69 -12.29 0.42
CA GLY A 179 -21.25 -11.92 -0.92
C GLY A 179 -21.10 -10.41 -1.11
N LEU A 180 -20.97 -9.99 -2.38
CA LEU A 180 -20.77 -8.58 -2.77
C LEU A 180 -22.04 -7.71 -2.69
N THR A 181 -23.15 -8.26 -2.18
CA THR A 181 -24.51 -7.73 -2.37
C THR A 181 -24.82 -6.50 -1.51
N ARG A 182 -24.04 -6.21 -0.45
CA ARG A 182 -24.25 -5.01 0.39
C ARG A 182 -23.10 -4.01 0.25
N LYS A 183 -23.26 -3.07 -0.68
CA LYS A 183 -22.52 -1.80 -0.64
C LYS A 183 -22.76 -1.14 0.73
N GLY A 184 -21.70 -0.66 1.39
CA GLY A 184 -21.81 0.03 2.68
C GLY A 184 -21.89 -0.88 3.92
N ALA A 185 -21.48 -2.14 3.83
CA ALA A 185 -21.37 -3.01 5.00
C ALA A 185 -20.49 -2.38 6.11
N PRO A 186 -20.93 -2.34 7.39
CA PRO A 186 -20.17 -1.70 8.46
C PRO A 186 -18.73 -2.20 8.59
N ALA A 187 -18.49 -3.49 8.39
CA ALA A 187 -17.15 -4.08 8.40
C ALA A 187 -16.24 -3.53 7.29
N LEU A 188 -16.76 -3.39 6.05
CA LEU A 188 -16.01 -2.82 4.94
C LEU A 188 -15.76 -1.33 5.14
N VAL A 189 -16.76 -0.59 5.65
CA VAL A 189 -16.61 0.84 5.97
C VAL A 189 -15.51 1.04 7.01
N ARG A 190 -15.51 0.24 8.08
CA ARG A 190 -14.48 0.27 9.11
C ARG A 190 -13.09 -0.02 8.54
N LEU A 191 -12.96 -1.05 7.71
CA LEU A 191 -11.70 -1.38 7.05
C LEU A 191 -11.21 -0.22 6.18
N ILE A 192 -12.08 0.34 5.33
CA ILE A 192 -11.77 1.50 4.49
C ILE A 192 -11.27 2.65 5.35
N THR A 193 -11.96 2.99 6.43
CA THR A 193 -11.57 4.09 7.32
C THR A 193 -10.19 3.87 7.93
N GLN A 194 -9.92 2.67 8.45
CA GLN A 194 -8.62 2.38 9.08
C GLN A 194 -7.47 2.36 8.08
N VAL A 195 -7.69 1.82 6.88
CA VAL A 195 -6.70 1.82 5.80
C VAL A 195 -6.47 3.25 5.29
N ALA A 196 -7.54 4.01 5.06
CA ALA A 196 -7.45 5.39 4.58
C ALA A 196 -6.72 6.30 5.56
N ALA A 197 -6.91 6.12 6.88
CA ALA A 197 -6.19 6.89 7.89
C ALA A 197 -4.67 6.76 7.74
N ARG A 198 -4.16 5.52 7.64
CA ARG A 198 -2.73 5.26 7.46
C ARG A 198 -2.22 5.62 6.06
N PHE A 199 -3.01 5.33 5.03
CA PHE A 199 -2.68 5.68 3.65
C PHE A 199 -2.56 7.21 3.47
N SER A 200 -3.43 7.99 4.13
CA SER A 200 -3.41 9.46 4.04
C SER A 200 -2.10 10.08 4.52
N VAL A 201 -1.37 9.43 5.45
CA VAL A 201 -0.04 9.87 5.90
C VAL A 201 0.95 9.82 4.73
N VAL A 202 0.98 8.70 4.01
CA VAL A 202 1.87 8.49 2.84
C VAL A 202 1.49 9.39 1.68
N VAL A 203 0.18 9.59 1.46
CA VAL A 203 -0.34 10.52 0.44
C VAL A 203 0.05 11.96 0.77
N SER A 204 0.02 12.34 2.04
CA SER A 204 0.43 13.68 2.48
C SER A 204 1.94 13.90 2.23
N GLN A 205 2.77 12.88 2.44
CA GLN A 205 4.20 12.94 2.08
C GLN A 205 4.41 13.13 0.57
N LYS A 206 3.65 12.40 -0.26
CA LYS A 206 3.64 12.59 -1.72
C LYS A 206 3.22 14.01 -2.10
N ALA A 207 2.13 14.51 -1.53
CA ALA A 207 1.63 15.85 -1.81
C ALA A 207 2.62 16.94 -1.39
N ALA A 208 3.27 16.78 -0.23
CA ALA A 208 4.30 17.70 0.24
C ALA A 208 5.52 17.74 -0.69
N ALA A 209 5.94 16.59 -1.23
CA ALA A 209 7.02 16.54 -2.22
C ALA A 209 6.62 17.19 -3.54
N GLN A 210 5.40 16.97 -4.03
CA GLN A 210 4.88 17.59 -5.25
C GLN A 210 4.64 19.10 -5.11
N ALA A 211 4.51 19.61 -3.88
CA ALA A 211 4.40 21.05 -3.61
C ALA A 211 5.74 21.80 -3.74
N VAL A 212 6.87 21.10 -3.87
CA VAL A 212 8.19 21.73 -4.05
C VAL A 212 8.31 22.26 -5.48
N PRO A 213 8.37 23.60 -5.70
CA PRO A 213 8.26 24.20 -7.04
C PRO A 213 9.38 23.86 -8.02
N VAL A 214 10.53 23.42 -7.49
CA VAL A 214 11.72 23.06 -8.28
C VAL A 214 11.49 21.79 -9.10
N LEU A 215 10.48 20.98 -8.74
CA LEU A 215 10.16 19.73 -9.42
C LEU A 215 9.16 19.98 -10.54
N GLY A 216 9.66 20.11 -11.78
CA GLY A 216 8.82 20.11 -12.98
C GLY A 216 8.19 18.73 -13.26
N ALA A 217 7.64 18.53 -14.47
CA ALA A 217 6.98 17.28 -14.85
C ALA A 217 7.83 16.01 -14.64
N LEU A 218 9.16 16.10 -14.85
CA LEU A 218 10.10 15.00 -14.59
C LEU A 218 10.16 14.62 -13.10
N GLY A 219 10.13 15.61 -12.20
CA GLY A 219 10.11 15.39 -10.76
C GLY A 219 8.78 14.76 -10.29
N GLY A 220 7.66 15.20 -10.86
CA GLY A 220 6.35 14.58 -10.61
C GLY A 220 6.29 13.09 -11.00
N ALA A 221 6.87 12.74 -12.14
CA ALA A 221 6.97 11.34 -12.59
C ALA A 221 7.86 10.49 -11.65
N ALA A 222 9.00 11.02 -11.21
CA ALA A 222 9.89 10.35 -10.26
C ALA A 222 9.21 10.11 -8.90
N ILE A 223 8.46 11.10 -8.38
CA ILE A 223 7.68 10.96 -7.16
C ILE A 223 6.64 9.84 -7.30
N ASN A 224 5.93 9.78 -8.43
CA ASN A 224 4.95 8.73 -8.69
C ASN A 224 5.59 7.33 -8.79
N ALA A 225 6.77 7.23 -9.42
CA ALA A 225 7.53 5.99 -9.47
C ALA A 225 7.94 5.52 -8.07
N LEU A 226 8.49 6.41 -7.23
CA LEU A 226 8.85 6.08 -5.85
C LEU A 226 7.63 5.71 -4.99
N PHE A 227 6.50 6.36 -5.21
CA PHE A 227 5.26 6.03 -4.51
C PHE A 227 4.79 4.61 -4.84
N ILE A 228 4.82 4.22 -6.12
CA ILE A 228 4.46 2.86 -6.56
C ILE A 228 5.46 1.84 -6.02
N ASP A 229 6.76 2.12 -6.15
CA ASP A 229 7.85 1.24 -5.71
C ASP A 229 7.76 0.96 -4.19
N HIS A 230 7.50 1.99 -3.39
CA HIS A 230 7.28 1.86 -1.95
C HIS A 230 6.20 0.82 -1.61
N PHE A 231 5.02 0.90 -2.23
CA PHE A 231 3.95 -0.05 -1.94
C PHE A 231 4.16 -1.43 -2.58
N GLN A 232 4.91 -1.53 -3.67
CA GLN A 232 5.33 -2.82 -4.20
C GLN A 232 6.30 -3.51 -3.24
N ASP A 233 7.24 -2.78 -2.63
CA ASP A 233 8.14 -3.31 -1.60
C ASP A 233 7.36 -3.79 -0.37
N MET A 234 6.43 -2.96 0.13
CA MET A 234 5.53 -3.35 1.22
C MET A 234 4.72 -4.61 0.88
N GLY A 235 4.22 -4.71 -0.37
CA GLY A 235 3.51 -5.88 -0.86
C GLY A 235 4.38 -7.13 -0.90
N ARG A 236 5.60 -7.03 -1.47
CA ARG A 236 6.56 -8.14 -1.53
C ARG A 236 6.88 -8.65 -0.14
N GLY A 237 7.26 -7.75 0.77
CA GLY A 237 7.57 -8.13 2.16
C GLY A 237 6.38 -8.77 2.86
N HIS A 238 5.20 -8.15 2.78
CA HIS A 238 3.99 -8.66 3.43
C HIS A 238 3.60 -10.07 2.94
N PHE A 239 3.66 -10.31 1.63
CA PHE A 239 3.28 -11.61 1.07
C PHE A 239 4.37 -12.67 1.22
N ILE A 240 5.65 -12.31 1.32
CA ILE A 240 6.68 -13.25 1.78
C ILE A 240 6.37 -13.71 3.21
N ILE A 241 6.07 -12.78 4.13
CA ILE A 241 5.69 -13.13 5.51
C ILE A 241 4.48 -14.06 5.52
N ARG A 242 3.40 -13.71 4.82
CA ARG A 242 2.20 -14.56 4.77
C ARG A 242 2.47 -15.95 4.18
N ARG A 243 3.34 -16.05 3.17
CA ARG A 243 3.76 -17.34 2.61
C ARG A 243 4.48 -18.20 3.64
N LEU A 244 5.41 -17.61 4.38
CA LEU A 244 6.13 -18.32 5.45
C LEU A 244 5.19 -18.71 6.60
N GLU A 245 4.23 -17.84 6.97
CA GLU A 245 3.26 -18.13 8.03
C GLU A 245 2.33 -19.29 7.68
N ARG A 246 1.98 -19.47 6.40
CA ARG A 246 1.21 -20.66 5.95
C ARG A 246 1.97 -21.96 6.14
N ILE A 247 3.30 -21.94 6.10
CA ILE A 247 4.16 -23.13 6.19
C ILE A 247 4.56 -23.40 7.65
N HIS A 248 4.97 -22.36 8.37
CA HIS A 248 5.61 -22.47 9.70
C HIS A 248 4.75 -21.98 10.86
N GLY A 249 3.63 -21.30 10.57
CA GLY A 249 2.77 -20.67 11.57
C GLY A 249 3.17 -19.24 11.92
N HIS A 250 2.22 -18.50 12.50
CA HIS A 250 2.34 -17.06 12.79
C HIS A 250 3.41 -16.76 13.84
N GLU A 251 3.35 -17.47 14.96
CA GLU A 251 4.23 -17.25 16.12
C GLU A 251 5.71 -17.49 15.77
N GLU A 252 5.99 -18.56 15.02
CA GLU A 252 7.36 -18.92 14.66
C GLU A 252 7.99 -17.92 13.69
N VAL A 253 7.26 -17.49 12.67
CA VAL A 253 7.74 -16.48 11.72
C VAL A 253 7.98 -15.15 12.44
N ARG A 254 7.09 -14.76 13.36
CA ARG A 254 7.25 -13.53 14.15
C ARG A 254 8.48 -13.59 15.05
N ARG A 255 8.71 -14.72 15.73
CA ARG A 255 9.89 -14.95 16.57
C ARG A 255 11.17 -14.81 15.76
N MET A 256 11.27 -15.55 14.66
CA MET A 256 12.43 -15.52 13.77
C MET A 256 12.67 -14.13 13.14
N TYR A 257 11.59 -13.41 12.81
CA TYR A 257 11.67 -12.05 12.28
C TYR A 257 12.35 -11.08 13.28
N GLY A 258 11.99 -11.18 14.56
CA GLY A 258 12.59 -10.40 15.64
C GLY A 258 14.07 -10.73 15.87
N GLU A 259 14.45 -12.00 15.70
CA GLU A 259 15.83 -12.49 15.88
C GLU A 259 16.80 -12.06 14.77
N LEU A 260 16.31 -11.62 13.61
CA LEU A 260 17.15 -11.13 12.50
C LEU A 260 17.80 -9.74 12.76
N GLY A 261 17.97 -9.39 14.04
CA GLY A 261 18.46 -8.13 14.61
C GLY A 261 19.59 -7.49 13.83
#